data_AF-A0A1E7H343-F1
#
_entry.id   AF-A0A1E7H343-F1
#
_cell.length_a   1.000
_cell.length_b   1.000
_cell.length_c   1.000
_cell.angle_alpha   90.00
_cell.angle_beta   90.00
_cell.angle_gamma   90.00
#
_symmetry.space_group_name_H-M   'P 1'
#
loop_
_entity.id
_entity.type
_entity.pdbx_description
1 polymer ?
#
loop_
_entity_poly.entity_id
_entity_poly.type
_entity_poly.pdbx_seq_one_letter_code
_entity_poly.pdbx_strand_id
1 'polypeptide(L)'
;MAWLVGLAAGVFLTIVTVLASGFMVDTTNKDSFCAKCHVMKPFRMSWQKAVHGGKNRQGFAAQCVDCHLPHGGFLEYLTVKAITGTGDVIQNLYIDGAGFDWAGNAEKRVLDFTFDSACRHCHNVLTPPGLPFGGLIAHRAYLRGDTTKKCVECHPHVGHKDMIEIADRFFKDA
;
A
#
# COMPACT_ATOMS: atom_id res chain seq x y z
N MET A 1 7.62 -16.32 46.42
CA MET A 1 7.22 -17.27 45.35
C MET A 1 6.10 -16.73 44.46
N ALA A 2 4.96 -16.27 44.98
CA ALA A 2 3.87 -15.75 44.17
C ALA A 2 4.28 -14.61 43.20
N TRP A 3 5.13 -13.68 43.65
CA TRP A 3 5.64 -12.58 42.82
C TRP A 3 6.49 -13.03 41.62
N LEU A 4 7.28 -14.10 41.79
CA LEU A 4 8.10 -14.65 40.70
C LEU A 4 7.25 -15.37 39.66
N VAL A 5 6.20 -16.07 40.10
CA VAL A 5 5.22 -16.70 39.21
C VAL A 5 4.43 -15.64 38.44
N GLY A 6 3.98 -14.58 39.11
CA GLY A 6 3.31 -13.44 38.47
C GLY A 6 4.18 -12.73 37.44
N LEU A 7 5.46 -12.48 37.76
CA LEU A 7 6.40 -11.86 36.84
C LEU A 7 6.67 -12.75 35.62
N ALA A 8 6.90 -14.05 35.84
CA ALA A 8 7.09 -15.01 34.75
C ALA A 8 5.85 -15.10 33.83
N ALA A 9 4.65 -15.14 34.41
CA ALA A 9 3.41 -15.14 33.65
C ALA A 9 3.22 -13.83 32.85
N GLY A 10 3.54 -12.68 33.46
CA GLY A 10 3.49 -11.38 32.78
C GLY A 10 4.44 -11.32 31.58
N VAL A 11 5.70 -11.72 31.76
CA VAL A 11 6.69 -11.75 30.67
C VAL A 11 6.24 -12.68 29.55
N PHE A 12 5.76 -13.88 29.89
CA PHE A 12 5.23 -14.83 28.91
C PHE A 12 4.07 -14.23 28.10
N LEU A 13 3.10 -13.61 28.77
CA LEU A 13 1.96 -12.97 28.11
C LEU A 13 2.37 -11.81 27.21
N THR A 14 3.35 -11.00 27.62
CA THR A 14 3.89 -9.92 26.79
C THR A 14 4.55 -10.48 25.54
N ILE A 15 5.39 -11.50 25.67
CA ILE A 15 6.06 -12.14 24.52
C ILE A 15 5.02 -12.68 23.54
N VAL A 16 4.04 -13.44 24.04
CA VAL A 16 2.99 -14.01 23.19
C VAL A 16 2.21 -12.92 22.47
N THR A 17 1.80 -11.86 23.17
CA THR A 17 1.05 -10.75 22.57
C THR A 17 1.85 -10.04 21.49
N VAL A 18 3.12 -9.70 21.76
CA VAL A 18 3.98 -8.99 20.80
C VAL A 18 4.22 -9.84 19.54
N LEU A 19 4.53 -11.12 19.71
CA LEU A 19 4.76 -12.02 18.57
C LEU A 19 3.49 -12.24 17.76
N ALA A 20 2.34 -12.44 18.42
CA ALA A 20 1.05 -12.58 17.76
C ALA A 20 0.68 -11.33 16.97
N SER A 21 0.84 -10.14 17.57
CA SER A 21 0.58 -8.86 16.89
C SER A 21 1.51 -8.65 15.69
N GLY A 22 2.80 -8.94 15.83
CA GLY A 22 3.76 -8.85 14.72
C GLY A 22 3.39 -9.77 13.56
N PHE A 23 3.03 -11.02 13.86
CA PHE A 23 2.57 -11.98 12.85
C PHE A 23 1.28 -11.54 12.15
N MET A 24 0.32 -10.97 12.89
CA MET A 24 -0.92 -10.42 12.33
C MET A 24 -0.63 -9.25 11.38
N VAL A 25 0.24 -8.32 11.77
CA VAL A 25 0.62 -7.19 10.92
C VAL A 25 1.30 -7.67 9.64
N ASP A 26 2.29 -8.56 9.74
CA ASP A 26 2.96 -9.14 8.56
C ASP A 26 1.98 -9.86 7.62
N THR A 27 1.08 -10.67 8.18
CA THR A 27 0.11 -11.42 7.38
C THR A 27 -0.87 -10.48 6.67
N THR A 28 -1.35 -9.44 7.35
CA THR A 28 -2.29 -8.46 6.79
C THR A 28 -1.62 -7.40 5.92
N ASN A 29 -0.30 -7.45 5.75
CA ASN A 29 0.45 -6.62 4.80
C ASN A 29 0.57 -7.27 3.42
N LYS A 30 0.33 -8.58 3.31
CA LYS A 30 0.55 -9.34 2.07
C LYS A 30 -0.52 -9.05 1.01
N ASP A 31 -0.10 -9.01 -0.26
CA ASP A 31 -1.00 -8.88 -1.42
C ASP A 31 -2.10 -9.96 -1.42
N SER A 32 -1.74 -11.18 -1.01
CA SER A 32 -2.65 -12.31 -0.87
C SER A 32 -3.72 -12.11 0.18
N PHE A 33 -3.44 -11.36 1.25
CA PHE A 33 -4.45 -10.98 2.25
C PHE A 33 -5.41 -9.95 1.68
N CYS A 34 -4.89 -8.90 1.02
CA CYS A 34 -5.72 -7.86 0.40
C CYS A 34 -6.72 -8.45 -0.60
N ALA A 35 -6.30 -9.44 -1.41
CA ALA A 35 -7.18 -10.11 -2.38
C ALA A 35 -8.05 -11.25 -1.81
N LYS A 36 -8.17 -11.38 -0.48
CA LYS A 36 -9.17 -12.27 0.13
C LYS A 36 -10.58 -11.73 -0.08
N CYS A 37 -10.76 -10.42 -0.09
CA CYS A 37 -12.02 -9.80 -0.50
C CYS A 37 -12.15 -9.87 -2.03
N HIS A 38 -13.32 -10.30 -2.51
CA HIS A 38 -13.58 -10.46 -3.94
C HIS A 38 -13.30 -9.16 -4.73
N VAL A 39 -13.71 -8.02 -4.17
CA VAL A 39 -13.57 -6.69 -4.78
C VAL A 39 -12.12 -6.29 -5.08
N MET A 40 -11.15 -6.84 -4.34
CA MET A 40 -9.73 -6.49 -4.51
C MET A 40 -9.00 -7.35 -5.55
N LYS A 41 -9.60 -8.43 -6.04
CA LYS A 41 -9.00 -9.33 -7.03
C LYS A 41 -8.56 -8.62 -8.34
N PRO A 42 -9.38 -7.78 -8.99
CA PRO A 42 -8.96 -7.13 -10.24
C PRO A 42 -7.77 -6.17 -10.04
N PHE A 43 -7.71 -5.49 -8.91
CA PHE A 43 -6.60 -4.60 -8.58
C PHE A 43 -5.30 -5.39 -8.37
N ARG A 44 -5.36 -6.54 -7.68
CA ARG A 44 -4.21 -7.46 -7.57
C ARG A 44 -3.79 -8.02 -8.93
N MET A 45 -4.72 -8.36 -9.82
CA MET A 45 -4.38 -8.82 -11.18
C MET A 45 -3.66 -7.74 -11.99
N SER A 46 -4.08 -6.48 -11.87
CA SER A 46 -3.40 -5.34 -12.50
C SER A 46 -2.02 -5.10 -11.89
N TRP A 47 -1.92 -5.13 -10.56
CA TRP A 47 -0.66 -5.04 -9.83
C TRP A 47 0.37 -6.08 -10.29
N GLN A 48 -0.03 -7.35 -10.41
CA GLN A 48 0.85 -8.43 -10.87
C GLN A 48 1.44 -8.19 -12.26
N LYS A 49 0.79 -7.36 -13.09
CA LYS A 49 1.29 -6.97 -14.41
C LYS A 49 2.25 -5.76 -14.37
N ALA A 50 2.35 -5.06 -13.25
CA ALA A 50 3.24 -3.92 -13.07
C ALA A 50 4.63 -4.34 -12.59
N VAL A 51 5.61 -3.45 -12.78
CA VAL A 51 7.00 -3.64 -12.33
C VAL A 51 7.05 -3.90 -10.82
N HIS A 52 6.28 -3.15 -10.04
CA HIS A 52 6.24 -3.32 -8.57
C HIS A 52 5.49 -4.57 -8.12
N GLY A 53 4.61 -5.15 -8.94
CA GLY A 53 3.89 -6.38 -8.59
C GLY A 53 4.53 -7.67 -9.08
N GLY A 54 5.84 -7.64 -9.34
CA GLY A 54 6.63 -8.83 -9.65
C GLY A 54 6.89 -9.03 -11.13
N LYS A 55 6.33 -8.22 -12.04
CA LYS A 55 6.72 -8.21 -13.46
C LYS A 55 8.00 -7.40 -13.69
N ASN A 56 9.04 -7.74 -12.94
CA ASN A 56 10.37 -7.15 -13.05
C ASN A 56 11.44 -8.25 -13.17
N ARG A 57 12.68 -7.85 -13.45
CA ARG A 57 13.79 -8.80 -13.69
C ARG A 57 14.51 -9.20 -12.39
N GLN A 58 14.14 -8.59 -11.26
CA GLN A 58 14.85 -8.66 -9.99
C GLN A 58 14.23 -9.70 -9.04
N GLY A 59 13.04 -10.21 -9.33
CA GLY A 59 12.43 -11.33 -8.59
C GLY A 59 11.84 -10.95 -7.24
N PHE A 60 11.54 -9.67 -7.01
CA PHE A 60 10.81 -9.22 -5.81
C PHE A 60 9.51 -8.51 -6.21
N ALA A 61 8.55 -8.43 -5.30
CA ALA A 61 7.32 -7.67 -5.48
C ALA A 61 7.04 -6.85 -4.21
N ALA A 62 6.78 -5.55 -4.40
CA ALA A 62 6.35 -4.66 -3.33
C ALA A 62 4.91 -4.99 -2.95
N GLN A 63 4.63 -5.21 -1.68
CA GLN A 63 3.29 -5.51 -1.19
C GLN A 63 2.36 -4.31 -1.34
N CYS A 64 1.04 -4.53 -1.29
CA CYS A 64 0.05 -3.46 -1.40
C CYS A 64 0.33 -2.32 -0.41
N VAL A 65 0.65 -2.68 0.84
CA VAL A 65 0.93 -1.71 1.91
C VAL A 65 2.22 -0.91 1.71
N ASP A 66 3.17 -1.40 0.91
CA ASP A 66 4.44 -0.70 0.64
C ASP A 66 4.22 0.57 -0.20
N CYS A 67 3.02 0.73 -0.77
CA CYS A 67 2.54 1.96 -1.40
C CYS A 67 1.35 2.56 -0.65
N HIS A 68 0.48 1.69 -0.11
CA HIS A 68 -0.82 2.07 0.45
C HIS A 68 -0.84 2.39 1.95
N LEU A 69 0.32 2.43 2.60
CA LEU A 69 0.48 2.94 3.97
C LEU A 69 1.67 3.90 4.06
N PRO A 70 1.68 4.83 5.02
CA PRO A 70 2.79 5.75 5.20
C PRO A 70 3.99 5.07 5.85
N HIS A 71 5.21 5.39 5.39
CA HIS A 71 6.46 4.89 5.97
C HIS A 71 7.22 6.03 6.65
N GLY A 72 7.21 6.10 7.98
CA GLY A 72 7.92 7.14 8.72
C GLY A 72 7.87 6.97 10.23
N GLY A 73 6.71 6.56 10.77
CA GLY A 73 6.55 6.23 12.18
C GLY A 73 5.72 4.96 12.39
N PHE A 74 6.11 4.15 13.37
CA PHE A 74 5.40 2.91 13.71
C PHE A 74 3.94 3.15 14.10
N LEU A 75 3.69 4.16 14.94
CA LEU A 75 2.33 4.53 15.37
C LEU A 75 1.49 5.05 14.20
N GLU A 76 2.06 5.92 13.37
CA GLU A 76 1.38 6.44 12.18
C GLU A 76 0.99 5.30 11.23
N TYR A 77 1.93 4.39 10.93
CA TYR A 77 1.68 3.22 10.08
C TYR A 77 0.51 2.39 10.62
N LEU A 78 0.53 2.04 11.90
CA LEU A 78 -0.53 1.22 12.50
C LEU A 78 -1.87 1.95 12.59
N THR A 79 -1.87 3.24 12.90
CA THR A 79 -3.09 4.05 12.94
C THR A 79 -3.73 4.14 11.56
N VAL A 80 -2.95 4.47 10.52
CA VAL A 80 -3.48 4.53 9.16
C VAL A 80 -3.95 3.16 8.70
N LYS A 81 -3.19 2.09 8.97
CA LYS A 81 -3.61 0.70 8.67
C LYS A 81 -4.94 0.34 9.32
N ALA A 82 -5.15 0.73 10.57
CA ALA A 82 -6.39 0.46 11.29
C ALA A 82 -7.56 1.26 10.70
N ILE A 83 -7.35 2.54 10.35
CA ILE A 83 -8.38 3.40 9.77
C ILE A 83 -8.76 2.91 8.37
N THR A 84 -7.78 2.73 7.47
CA THR A 84 -8.04 2.32 6.08
C THR A 84 -8.59 0.89 6.03
N GLY A 85 -8.00 -0.04 6.78
CA GLY A 85 -8.48 -1.43 6.82
C GLY A 85 -9.91 -1.56 7.39
N THR A 86 -10.27 -0.77 8.42
CA THR A 86 -11.66 -0.74 8.92
C THR A 86 -12.60 -0.13 7.88
N GLY A 87 -12.18 0.95 7.21
CA GLY A 87 -12.91 1.58 6.12
C GLY A 87 -13.19 0.60 4.98
N ASP A 88 -12.19 -0.16 4.54
CA ASP A 88 -12.30 -1.15 3.48
C ASP A 88 -13.29 -2.27 3.84
N VAL A 89 -13.26 -2.75 5.10
CA VAL A 89 -14.22 -3.76 5.59
C VAL A 89 -15.64 -3.23 5.54
N ILE A 90 -15.87 -2.01 6.06
CA ILE A 90 -17.20 -1.37 6.05
C ILE A 90 -17.66 -1.18 4.61
N GLN A 91 -16.82 -0.60 3.76
CA GLN A 91 -17.15 -0.34 2.36
C GLN A 91 -17.48 -1.62 1.59
N ASN A 92 -16.73 -2.70 1.81
CA ASN A 92 -17.00 -4.00 1.19
C ASN A 92 -18.37 -4.59 1.60
N LEU A 93 -18.98 -4.15 2.70
CA LEU A 93 -20.32 -4.59 3.10
C LEU A 93 -21.46 -3.81 2.41
N TYR A 94 -21.20 -2.60 1.93
CA TYR A 94 -22.23 -1.70 1.40
C TYR A 94 -22.06 -1.35 -0.08
N ILE A 95 -20.82 -1.39 -0.60
CA ILE A 95 -20.51 -1.03 -1.98
C ILE A 95 -20.60 -2.28 -2.85
N ASP A 96 -21.48 -2.22 -3.85
CA ASP A 96 -21.46 -3.16 -4.96
C ASP A 96 -20.35 -2.80 -5.94
N GLY A 97 -19.41 -3.73 -6.15
CA GLY A 97 -18.26 -3.52 -7.03
C GLY A 97 -18.65 -3.30 -8.50
N ALA A 98 -19.77 -3.86 -8.96
CA ALA A 98 -20.22 -3.69 -10.34
C ALA A 98 -20.83 -2.31 -10.61
N GLY A 99 -21.53 -1.74 -9.62
CA GLY A 99 -22.14 -0.41 -9.70
C GLY A 99 -21.25 0.76 -9.24
N PHE A 100 -20.04 0.50 -8.74
CA PHE A 100 -19.16 1.53 -8.19
C PHE A 100 -18.31 2.22 -9.26
N ASP A 101 -18.25 3.55 -9.22
CA ASP A 101 -17.36 4.35 -10.07
C ASP A 101 -15.90 4.25 -9.60
N TRP A 102 -15.23 3.16 -9.98
CA TRP A 102 -13.82 2.92 -9.66
C TRP A 102 -12.89 3.96 -10.26
N ALA A 103 -13.15 4.40 -11.50
CA ALA A 103 -12.30 5.34 -12.21
C ALA A 103 -12.29 6.71 -11.54
N GLY A 104 -13.48 7.28 -11.32
CA GLY A 104 -13.62 8.59 -10.69
C GLY A 104 -13.17 8.59 -9.23
N ASN A 105 -13.40 7.50 -8.48
CA ASN A 105 -12.90 7.41 -7.10
C ASN A 105 -11.38 7.28 -7.05
N ALA A 106 -10.77 6.46 -7.92
CA ALA A 106 -9.32 6.31 -7.97
C ALA A 106 -8.63 7.64 -8.29
N GLU A 107 -9.14 8.40 -9.27
CA GLU A 107 -8.59 9.69 -9.63
C GLU A 107 -8.70 10.71 -8.48
N LYS A 108 -9.89 10.84 -7.88
CA LYS A 108 -10.15 11.83 -6.82
C LYS A 108 -9.39 11.56 -5.53
N ARG A 109 -9.13 10.27 -5.23
CA ARG A 109 -8.67 9.83 -3.91
C ARG A 109 -7.27 9.21 -3.92
N VAL A 110 -6.56 9.23 -5.06
CA VAL A 110 -5.24 8.59 -5.19
C VAL A 110 -4.26 9.00 -4.08
N LEU A 111 -4.33 10.25 -3.63
CA LEU A 111 -3.47 10.81 -2.57
C LEU A 111 -3.91 10.46 -1.15
N ASP A 112 -5.14 9.99 -0.95
CA ASP A 112 -5.65 9.57 0.37
C ASP A 112 -5.00 8.27 0.84
N PHE A 113 -4.58 7.45 -0.12
CA PHE A 113 -4.12 6.09 0.12
C PHE A 113 -2.82 5.77 -0.59
N THR A 114 -2.14 6.71 -1.25
CA THR A 114 -0.81 6.46 -1.82
C THR A 114 0.15 7.54 -1.34
N PHE A 115 1.16 7.13 -0.58
CA PHE A 115 1.97 8.06 0.20
C PHE A 115 3.35 8.26 -0.43
N ASP A 116 3.79 9.53 -0.52
CA ASP A 116 5.16 9.86 -0.92
C ASP A 116 6.19 9.20 -0.01
N SER A 117 5.90 9.09 1.28
CA SER A 117 6.77 8.43 2.25
C SER A 117 6.99 6.96 1.90
N ALA A 118 5.97 6.29 1.34
CA ALA A 118 6.05 4.92 0.85
C ALA A 118 6.97 4.81 -0.37
N CYS A 119 6.83 5.72 -1.34
CA CYS A 119 7.74 5.80 -2.49
C CYS A 119 9.18 6.00 -2.02
N ARG A 120 9.40 6.96 -1.11
CA ARG A 120 10.72 7.33 -0.58
C ARG A 120 11.35 6.26 0.29
N HIS A 121 10.57 5.36 0.89
CA HIS A 121 11.10 4.24 1.68
C HIS A 121 12.06 3.36 0.87
N CYS A 122 11.71 3.10 -0.40
CA CYS A 122 12.53 2.33 -1.34
C CYS A 122 13.32 3.25 -2.29
N HIS A 123 12.71 4.32 -2.82
CA HIS A 123 13.36 5.28 -3.71
C HIS A 123 14.09 6.38 -2.95
N ASN A 124 15.16 5.98 -2.27
CA ASN A 124 15.97 6.88 -1.43
C ASN A 124 16.82 7.85 -2.26
N VAL A 125 17.23 7.44 -3.46
CA VAL A 125 18.05 8.24 -4.38
C VAL A 125 17.18 8.70 -5.55
N LEU A 126 16.65 9.91 -5.47
CA LEU A 126 15.80 10.47 -6.53
C LEU A 126 16.58 11.04 -7.72
N THR A 127 17.88 11.30 -7.57
CA THR A 127 18.73 11.80 -8.67
C THR A 127 19.88 10.84 -8.97
N PRO A 128 19.59 9.60 -9.40
CA PRO A 128 20.64 8.64 -9.72
C PRO A 128 21.41 9.06 -10.98
N PRO A 129 22.67 8.62 -11.15
CA PRO A 129 23.39 8.77 -12.39
C PRO A 129 22.61 8.16 -13.57
N GLY A 130 22.60 8.84 -14.72
CA GLY A 130 21.88 8.38 -15.91
C GLY A 130 20.39 8.74 -15.97
N LEU A 131 19.85 9.49 -15.00
CA LEU A 131 18.49 10.03 -15.06
C LEU A 131 18.37 11.02 -16.25
N PRO A 132 17.34 10.90 -17.12
CA PRO A 132 17.12 11.86 -18.21
C PRO A 132 16.99 13.29 -17.69
N PHE A 133 17.44 14.26 -18.48
CA PHE A 133 17.49 15.67 -18.06
C PHE A 133 16.14 16.22 -17.55
N GLY A 134 15.03 15.87 -18.22
CA GLY A 134 13.69 16.25 -17.77
C GLY A 134 13.33 15.67 -16.39
N GLY A 135 13.65 14.40 -16.14
CA GLY A 135 13.46 13.76 -14.84
C GLY A 135 14.33 14.39 -13.75
N LEU A 136 15.58 14.75 -14.08
CA LEU A 136 16.48 15.44 -13.16
C LEU A 136 15.95 16.79 -12.71
N ILE A 137 15.38 17.58 -13.63
CA ILE A 137 14.75 18.87 -13.30
C ILE A 137 13.53 18.63 -12.40
N ALA A 138 12.65 17.70 -12.76
CA ALA A 138 11.44 17.42 -12.00
C ALA A 138 11.75 16.96 -10.56
N HIS A 139 12.67 16.00 -10.40
CA HIS A 139 13.07 15.53 -9.07
C HIS A 139 13.80 16.60 -8.27
N ARG A 140 14.59 17.49 -8.89
CA ARG A 140 15.18 18.63 -8.18
C ARG A 140 14.13 19.64 -7.71
N ALA A 141 13.13 19.95 -8.53
CA ALA A 141 12.02 20.81 -8.14
C ALA A 141 11.27 20.22 -6.93
N TYR A 142 10.98 18.91 -6.96
CA TYR A 142 10.39 18.20 -5.82
C TYR A 142 11.28 18.28 -4.55
N LEU A 143 12.58 17.98 -4.68
CA LEU A 143 13.51 17.99 -3.55
C LEU A 143 13.74 19.38 -2.94
N ARG A 144 13.63 20.45 -3.74
CA ARG A 144 13.72 21.84 -3.25
C ARG A 144 12.42 22.38 -2.68
N GLY A 145 11.31 21.67 -2.86
CA GLY A 145 9.98 22.16 -2.49
C GLY A 145 9.40 23.19 -3.46
N ASP A 146 9.92 23.26 -4.70
CA ASP A 146 9.41 24.16 -5.74
C ASP A 146 8.05 23.69 -6.31
N THR A 147 7.62 22.47 -5.97
CA THR A 147 6.34 21.89 -6.35
C THR A 147 5.66 21.23 -5.16
N THR A 148 4.33 21.32 -5.11
CA THR A 148 3.49 20.61 -4.14
C THR A 148 3.06 19.22 -4.63
N LYS A 149 3.37 18.89 -5.89
CA LYS A 149 3.00 17.61 -6.50
C LYS A 149 3.67 16.44 -5.78
N LYS A 150 2.91 15.37 -5.61
CA LYS A 150 3.29 14.08 -5.05
C LYS A 150 3.80 13.13 -6.12
N CYS A 151 4.50 12.08 -5.71
CA CYS A 151 5.13 11.11 -6.61
C CYS A 151 4.13 10.55 -7.64
N VAL A 152 2.94 10.17 -7.19
CA VAL A 152 1.89 9.58 -8.04
C VAL A 152 1.21 10.56 -8.99
N GLU A 153 1.28 11.87 -8.74
CA GLU A 153 0.76 12.87 -9.67
C GLU A 153 1.65 13.01 -10.91
N CYS A 154 2.94 12.69 -10.78
CA CYS A 154 3.89 12.61 -11.90
C CYS A 154 4.01 11.17 -12.44
N HIS A 155 3.81 10.16 -11.59
CA HIS A 155 3.89 8.73 -11.91
C HIS A 155 2.54 8.01 -11.70
N PRO A 156 1.47 8.37 -12.43
CA PRO A 156 0.10 7.90 -12.17
C PRO A 156 -0.12 6.40 -12.43
N HIS A 157 0.81 5.74 -13.13
CA HIS A 157 0.67 4.34 -13.56
C HIS A 157 1.67 3.39 -12.90
N VAL A 158 2.30 3.81 -11.80
CA VAL A 158 3.39 3.07 -11.14
C VAL A 158 2.96 1.71 -10.56
N GLY A 159 1.72 1.62 -10.07
CA GLY A 159 1.19 0.44 -9.37
C GLY A 159 0.32 -0.44 -10.26
N HIS A 160 -0.73 0.13 -10.88
CA HIS A 160 -1.79 -0.64 -11.54
C HIS A 160 -2.30 0.03 -12.82
N LYS A 161 -1.46 0.15 -13.85
CA LYS A 161 -1.75 0.93 -15.08
C LYS A 161 -3.13 0.65 -15.70
N ASP A 162 -3.49 -0.63 -15.85
CA ASP A 162 -4.71 -1.05 -16.55
C ASP A 162 -5.82 -1.49 -15.57
N MET A 163 -5.80 -0.98 -14.33
CA MET A 163 -6.70 -1.47 -13.28
C MET A 163 -8.18 -1.25 -13.56
N ILE A 164 -8.54 -0.12 -14.17
CA ILE A 164 -9.95 0.20 -14.44
C ILE A 164 -10.49 -0.76 -15.50
N GLU A 165 -9.76 -0.98 -16.58
CA GLU A 165 -10.14 -1.93 -17.63
C GLU A 165 -10.25 -3.37 -17.10
N ILE A 166 -9.35 -3.77 -16.18
CA ILE A 166 -9.39 -5.09 -15.55
C ILE A 166 -10.56 -5.20 -14.57
N ALA A 167 -10.84 -4.16 -13.77
CA ALA A 167 -11.98 -4.11 -12.86
C ALA A 167 -13.31 -4.16 -13.61
N ASP A 168 -13.47 -3.36 -14.66
CA ASP A 168 -14.68 -3.32 -15.47
C ASP A 168 -15.02 -4.68 -16.08
N ARG A 169 -14.01 -5.41 -16.60
CA ARG A 169 -14.24 -6.78 -17.09
C ARG A 169 -14.57 -7.73 -15.95
N PHE A 170 -13.78 -7.68 -14.88
CA PHE A 170 -13.94 -8.60 -13.75
C PHE A 170 -15.34 -8.52 -13.12
N PHE A 171 -15.89 -7.32 -12.95
CA PHE A 171 -17.22 -7.14 -12.36
C PHE A 171 -18.38 -7.29 -13.35
N LYS A 172 -18.15 -7.19 -14.66
CA LYS A 172 -19.16 -7.52 -15.68
C LYS A 172 -19.40 -9.02 -15.80
N ASP A 173 -18.36 -9.82 -15.54
CA ASP A 173 -18.38 -11.27 -15.65
C ASP A 173 -18.68 -11.99 -14.32
N ALA A 174 -18.89 -11.24 -13.22
CA ALA A 174 -19.03 -11.75 -11.85
C ALA A 174 -20.49 -11.95 -11.39
#